data_AF-A0A1H4XN16-F1
#
_entry.id   AF-A0A1H4XN16-F1
#
_cell.length_a   1.000
_cell.length_b   1.000
_cell.length_c   1.000
_cell.angle_alpha   90.00
_cell.angle_beta   90.00
_cell.angle_gamma   90.00
#
_symmetry.space_group_name_H-M   'P 1'
#
loop_
_entity.id
_entity.type
_entity.pdbx_description
1 polymer ?
#
loop_
_entity_poly.entity_id
_entity_poly.type
_entity_poly.pdbx_seq_one_letter_code
_entity_poly.pdbx_strand_id
1 'polypeptide(L)' 'MENATGPGESGYPVFVESFDTDSRYRRVRLRGLGCEPLEPEEFEPRVRQVFPDIDLDDPAQVHWEDRPGQWPPWHPGEA' A
#
# COMPACT_ATOMS: atom_id res chain seq x y z
N MET A 1 -16.29 1.41 -22.44
CA MET A 1 -16.67 0.89 -21.12
C MET A 1 -15.38 0.49 -20.44
N GLU A 2 -14.73 1.43 -19.78
CA GLU A 2 -13.55 1.15 -18.97
C GLU A 2 -13.91 1.72 -17.60
N ASN A 3 -14.27 0.81 -16.69
CA ASN A 3 -14.58 1.15 -15.31
C ASN A 3 -13.27 1.62 -14.67
N ALA A 4 -12.97 2.91 -14.79
CA ALA A 4 -12.08 3.58 -13.87
C ALA A 4 -12.78 3.51 -12.51
N THR A 5 -12.50 2.43 -11.77
CA THR A 5 -12.78 2.32 -10.34
C THR A 5 -12.35 3.63 -9.71
N GLY A 6 -13.34 4.48 -9.39
CA GLY A 6 -13.07 5.74 -8.71
C GLY A 6 -12.26 5.40 -7.46
N PRO A 7 -11.02 5.90 -7.31
CA PRO A 7 -10.09 5.42 -6.30
C PRO A 7 -10.44 5.87 -4.86
N GLY A 8 -11.71 6.18 -4.55
CA GLY A 8 -12.10 6.89 -3.33
C GLY A 8 -12.62 6.04 -2.18
N GLU A 9 -13.08 4.81 -2.41
CA GLU A 9 -13.92 4.10 -1.41
C GLU A 9 -13.49 2.66 -1.12
N SER A 10 -12.19 2.40 -0.98
CA SER A 10 -11.77 1.13 -0.37
C SER A 10 -12.36 0.96 1.05
N GLY A 11 -12.79 2.05 1.71
CA GLY A 11 -13.38 2.02 3.06
C GLY A 11 -12.34 1.87 4.18
N TYR A 12 -11.18 1.30 3.85
CA TYR A 12 -10.04 1.10 4.75
C TYR A 12 -9.18 2.38 4.92
N PRO A 13 -8.60 2.62 6.10
CA PRO A 13 -7.57 3.65 6.31
C PRO A 13 -6.40 3.51 5.33
N VAL A 14 -5.91 2.28 5.14
CA VAL A 14 -4.80 1.94 4.26
C VAL A 14 -5.22 0.78 3.36
N PHE A 15 -5.02 0.96 2.06
CA PHE A 15 -5.24 -0.08 1.06
C PHE A 15 -3.98 -0.27 0.23
N VAL A 16 -3.44 -1.47 0.22
CA VAL A 16 -2.25 -1.84 -0.56
C VAL A 16 -2.71 -2.55 -1.82
N GLU A 17 -2.41 -1.98 -3.00
CA GLU A 17 -2.78 -2.57 -4.29
C GLU A 17 -2.02 -3.89 -4.55
N SER A 18 -2.44 -4.60 -5.61
CA SER A 18 -1.86 -5.87 -6.05
C SER A 18 -0.34 -5.84 -6.13
N PHE A 19 0.25 -6.99 -5.81
CA PHE A 19 1.68 -7.22 -5.95
C PHE A 19 2.11 -7.09 -7.41
N ASP A 20 3.02 -6.17 -7.69
CA ASP A 20 3.61 -5.98 -9.01
C ASP A 20 5.11 -6.26 -8.93
N THR A 21 5.61 -7.20 -9.74
CA THR A 21 7.03 -7.60 -9.77
C THR A 21 7.88 -6.71 -10.66
N ASP A 22 7.28 -5.84 -11.46
CA ASP A 22 7.99 -4.92 -12.35
C ASP A 22 8.50 -3.70 -11.58
N SER A 23 7.86 -3.38 -10.45
CA SER A 23 8.22 -2.24 -9.59
C SER A 23 8.76 -2.68 -8.23
N ARG A 24 9.79 -1.97 -7.73
CA ARG A 24 10.31 -2.10 -6.35
C ARG A 24 9.29 -1.67 -5.28
N TYR A 25 8.33 -0.84 -5.67
CA TYR A 25 7.35 -0.21 -4.78
C TYR A 25 5.99 -0.87 -4.93
N ARG A 26 5.22 -0.98 -3.83
CA ARG A 26 3.77 -1.18 -3.95
C ARG A 26 3.05 0.16 -3.90
N ARG A 27 1.94 0.26 -4.63
CA ARG A 27 1.02 1.38 -4.52
C ARG A 27 0.18 1.23 -3.25
N VAL A 28 0.26 2.22 -2.39
CA VAL A 28 -0.46 2.29 -1.12
C VAL A 28 -1.38 3.48 -1.17
N ARG A 29 -2.66 3.22 -0.96
CA ARG A 29 -3.70 4.24 -0.89
C ARG A 29 -4.01 4.55 0.56
N LEU A 30 -3.73 5.79 0.94
CA LEU A 30 -3.98 6.34 2.26
C LEU A 30 -5.26 7.16 2.21
N ARG A 31 -6.22 6.84 3.08
CA ARG A 31 -7.48 7.55 3.15
C ARG A 31 -7.25 9.03 3.46
N GLY A 32 -7.73 9.91 2.58
CA GLY A 32 -7.59 11.36 2.72
C GLY A 32 -6.30 11.97 2.16
N LEU A 33 -5.30 11.15 1.79
CA LEU A 33 -4.08 11.62 1.10
C LEU A 33 -4.07 11.24 -0.39
N GLY A 34 -4.53 10.05 -0.73
CA GLY A 34 -4.47 9.51 -2.09
C GLY A 34 -3.56 8.29 -2.19
N CYS A 35 -3.05 8.02 -3.38
CA CYS A 35 -2.22 6.85 -3.68
C CYS A 35 -0.76 7.25 -3.85
N GLU A 36 0.14 6.55 -3.17
CA GLU A 36 1.58 6.79 -3.21
C GLU A 36 2.36 5.46 -3.30
N PRO A 37 3.42 5.36 -4.13
CA PRO A 37 4.29 4.19 -4.15
C PRO A 37 5.17 4.20 -2.90
N LEU A 38 5.18 3.10 -2.15
CA LEU A 38 5.99 2.94 -0.95
C LEU A 38 6.85 1.68 -1.02
N GLU A 39 7.95 1.70 -0.29
CA GLU A 39 8.80 0.55 -0.01
C GLU A 39 8.40 -0.11 1.32
N PRO A 40 8.81 -1.37 1.58
CA PRO A 40 8.60 -2.00 2.88
C PRO A 40 9.09 -1.15 4.06
N GLU A 41 10.25 -0.53 3.92
CA GLU A 41 10.88 0.30 4.97
C GLU A 41 10.19 1.67 5.12
N GLU A 42 9.59 2.19 4.05
CA GLU A 42 8.87 3.47 4.06
C GLU A 42 7.41 3.32 4.48
N PHE A 43 6.84 2.14 4.30
CA PHE A 43 5.43 1.86 4.56
C PHE A 43 5.02 2.15 6.01
N GLU A 44 5.66 1.49 6.96
CA GLU A 44 5.34 1.64 8.38
C GLU A 44 5.47 3.11 8.87
N PRO A 45 6.61 3.81 8.69
CA PRO A 45 6.75 5.17 9.18
C PRO A 45 5.77 6.13 8.48
N ARG A 46 5.53 5.95 7.19
CA ARG A 46 4.61 6.79 6.43
C ARG A 46 3.16 6.61 6.87
N VAL A 47 2.72 5.36 7.03
CA VAL A 47 1.38 5.03 7.50
C VAL A 47 1.16 5.55 8.92
N ARG A 48 2.13 5.37 9.82
CA ARG A 48 2.08 5.92 11.20
C ARG A 48 2.10 7.45 11.23
N GLN A 49 2.74 8.11 10.26
CA GLN A 49 2.72 9.58 10.18
C GLN A 49 1.31 10.11 9.86
N VAL A 50 0.54 9.39 9.05
CA VAL A 50 -0.83 9.77 8.67
C VAL A 50 -1.86 9.28 9.69
N PHE A 51 -1.68 8.06 10.18
CA PHE A 51 -2.55 7.40 11.16
C PHE A 51 -1.70 6.93 12.35
N PRO A 52 -1.46 7.78 13.36
CA PRO A 52 -0.55 7.46 14.47
C PRO A 52 -1.03 6.30 15.36
N ASP A 53 -2.34 6.03 15.40
CA ASP A 53 -2.95 4.97 16.21
C ASP A 53 -3.28 3.70 15.40
N ILE A 54 -2.73 3.58 14.18
CA ILE A 54 -3.01 2.45 13.30
C ILE A 54 -2.25 1.19 13.72
N ASP A 55 -2.96 0.08 13.64
CA ASP A 55 -2.46 -1.26 13.75
C ASP A 55 -2.23 -1.82 12.33
N LEU A 56 -0.97 -2.14 12.01
CA LEU A 56 -0.58 -2.62 10.68
C LEU A 56 -0.89 -4.11 10.46
N ASP A 57 -1.16 -4.84 11.54
CA ASP A 57 -1.52 -6.26 11.50
C ASP A 57 -3.04 -6.44 11.38
N ASP A 58 -3.83 -5.44 11.80
CA ASP A 58 -5.29 -5.47 11.69
C ASP A 58 -5.78 -5.32 10.23
N PRO A 59 -6.44 -6.34 9.65
CA PRO A 59 -6.90 -6.31 8.26
C PRO A 59 -8.12 -5.39 8.02
N ALA A 60 -8.77 -4.91 9.08
CA ALA A 60 -9.81 -3.89 8.96
C ALA A 60 -9.23 -2.47 8.90
N GLN A 61 -7.96 -2.28 9.26
CA GLN A 61 -7.22 -1.04 9.12
C GLN A 61 -6.28 -1.03 7.91
N VAL A 62 -5.54 -2.12 7.69
CA VAL A 62 -4.64 -2.29 6.55
C VAL A 62 -5.12 -3.42 5.67
N HIS A 63 -5.77 -3.06 4.57
CA HIS A 63 -6.23 -4.03 3.58
C HIS A 63 -5.18 -4.25 2.50
N TRP A 64 -4.85 -5.51 2.23
CA TRP A 64 -3.99 -5.91 1.14
C TRP A 64 -4.83 -6.58 0.06
N GLU A 65 -4.75 -6.07 -1.17
CA GLU A 65 -5.49 -6.65 -2.30
C GLU A 65 -5.01 -8.07 -2.64
N ASP A 66 -3.69 -8.30 -2.53
CA ASP A 66 -3.07 -9.61 -2.72
C ASP A 66 -1.79 -9.73 -1.86
N ARG A 67 -1.49 -10.97 -1.43
CA ARG A 67 -0.31 -11.36 -0.64
C ARG A 67 0.01 -10.39 0.50
N PRO A 68 -0.72 -10.47 1.63
CA PRO A 68 -0.53 -9.55 2.75
C PRO A 68 0.90 -9.61 3.29
N GLY A 69 1.47 -8.43 3.55
CA GLY A 69 2.84 -8.29 4.07
C GLY A 69 3.94 -8.62 3.06
N GLN A 70 3.61 -9.00 1.82
CA GLN A 70 4.60 -9.37 0.82
C GLN A 70 4.95 -8.16 -0.05
N TRP A 71 6.23 -7.85 -0.14
CA TRP A 71 6.75 -6.77 -0.98
C TRP A 71 7.50 -7.35 -2.19
N PRO A 72 7.48 -6.65 -3.35
CA PRO A 72 8.25 -7.06 -4.52
C PRO A 72 9.69 -7.35 -4.07
N PRO A 73 10.31 -8.45 -4.54
CA PRO A 73 11.67 -8.75 -4.16
C PRO A 73 12.55 -7.57 -4.60
N TRP A 74 13.06 -6.84 -3.62
CA TRP A 74 14.09 -5.86 -3.90
C TRP A 74 15.32 -6.64 -4.39
N HIS A 75 15.70 -6.40 -5.64
CA HIS A 75 16.99 -6.83 -6.16
C HIS A 75 17.98 -5.67 -5.97
N PRO A 76 18.75 -5.62 -4.86
CA PRO A 76 19.95 -4.78 -4.82
C PRO A 76 20.95 -5.35 -5.82
N GLY A 77 20.94 -4.81 -7.04
CA GLY A 77 22.00 -5.05 -8.02
C GLY A 77 21.51 -5.56 -9.36
N GLU A 78 21.06 -4.64 -10.20
CA GLU A 78 21.58 -4.50 -11.56
C GLU A 78 21.74 -2.99 -11.78
N ALA A 79 22.99 -2.54 -11.73
CA ALA A 79 23.43 -1.17 -11.95
C ALA A 79 23.80 -0.96 -13.42
#